data_AF-A0A1I1IL16-F1
#
_entry.id   AF-A0A1I1IL16-F1
#
_cell.length_a   1.000
_cell.length_b   1.000
_cell.length_c   1.000
_cell.angle_alpha   90.00
_cell.angle_beta   90.00
_cell.angle_gamma   90.00
#
_symmetry.space_group_name_H-M   'P 1'
#
loop_
_entity.id
_entity.type
_entity.pdbx_description
1 polymer ?
#
loop_
_entity_poly.entity_id
_entity_poly.type
_entity_poly.pdbx_seq_one_letter_code
_entity_poly.pdbx_strand_id
1 'polypeptide(L)'
;MKRTIPIVLLFSFLGLSACEKTGGRPDATPEEVLGVVEYDGNWYEAGDTIFGFKDYVYLIVGDQDSPLLLGVPHDGTATGNPEIPETGTTGRDLYTLPFTIAIADLFTEDTGKQPWIMVNTIHRKRVDPNTYPDEAPGRYTHPDAMATYESYHELLLLARTTLAEAQEGGKGALYVDMHGHAHRYHNGHTEPYVSVTTGNTLHDNFICQTEVGYGLSNYSLEQPDSYLDGLADSSSIAYLADRHPAVPFSSLIRGQQSFGGLLEAEAVTAVPGPAIPMLDRNVTLFGGTTAKPARRPYFNGGYCTRKYGTIKTGSTTGFDDNVIAIQLETPGINVRNNATIRQRSSHQFKRAIINYLNAWLGYNFPNSAYPY
;
A
#
# COMPACT_ATOMS: atom_id res chain seq x y z
N MET A 1 11.74 18.22 -35.94
CA MET A 1 11.56 19.21 -34.85
C MET A 1 11.65 18.48 -33.53
N LYS A 2 12.86 18.42 -32.95
CA LYS A 2 13.09 17.94 -31.59
C LYS A 2 13.27 19.20 -30.73
N ARG A 3 12.44 19.38 -29.72
CA ARG A 3 12.60 20.45 -28.72
C ARG A 3 13.01 19.81 -27.41
N THR A 4 14.32 19.79 -27.18
CA THR A 4 14.96 19.58 -25.89
C THR A 4 14.83 20.87 -25.09
N ILE A 5 14.25 20.79 -23.90
CA ILE A 5 14.21 21.88 -22.91
C ILE A 5 15.35 21.60 -21.93
N PRO A 6 16.34 22.49 -21.74
CA PRO A 6 17.34 22.33 -20.70
C PRO A 6 16.81 22.91 -19.38
N ILE A 7 16.76 22.10 -18.33
CA ILE A 7 16.64 22.58 -16.96
C ILE A 7 18.03 23.05 -16.51
N VAL A 8 18.15 24.34 -16.26
CA VAL A 8 19.35 24.98 -15.71
C VAL A 8 19.22 24.96 -14.19
N LEU A 9 20.02 24.13 -13.52
CA LEU A 9 20.32 24.26 -12.09
C LEU A 9 21.64 25.03 -11.97
N LEU A 10 21.55 26.26 -11.48
CA LEU A 10 22.66 27.18 -11.31
C LEU A 10 23.30 26.92 -9.94
N PHE A 11 24.41 26.18 -9.89
CA PHE A 11 25.30 26.13 -8.72
C PHE A 11 26.39 27.20 -8.88
N SER A 12 26.38 28.21 -8.02
CA SER A 12 27.44 29.20 -7.92
C SER A 12 28.50 28.73 -6.90
N PHE A 13 29.62 28.22 -7.41
CA PHE A 13 30.89 28.07 -6.67
C PHE A 13 31.81 29.24 -7.00
N LEU A 14 32.38 29.89 -5.98
CA LEU A 14 33.57 30.73 -6.11
C LEU A 14 34.34 30.75 -4.79
N GLY A 15 35.57 30.25 -4.84
CA GLY A 15 36.53 30.27 -3.74
C GLY A 15 37.82 29.56 -4.12
N LEU A 16 38.64 30.19 -4.97
CA LEU A 16 40.03 29.77 -5.22
C LEU A 16 40.92 30.31 -4.09
N SER A 17 41.74 29.44 -3.51
CA SER A 17 43.08 29.81 -3.02
C SER A 17 44.01 28.61 -3.16
N ALA A 18 45.15 28.83 -3.82
CA ALA A 18 46.15 27.83 -4.15
C ALA A 18 47.23 27.73 -3.06
N CYS A 19 47.73 26.52 -2.81
CA CYS A 19 49.07 26.30 -2.27
C CYS A 19 49.55 24.89 -2.66
N GLU A 20 50.58 24.79 -3.49
CA GLU A 20 51.30 23.54 -3.78
C GLU A 20 52.30 23.23 -2.66
N LYS A 21 52.32 21.98 -2.19
CA LYS A 21 53.58 21.25 -1.94
C LYS A 21 53.36 19.74 -1.79
N THR A 22 54.31 19.04 -2.39
CA THR A 22 54.51 17.61 -2.61
C THR A 22 54.60 16.77 -1.34
N GLY A 23 53.96 15.60 -1.36
CA GLY A 23 54.17 14.50 -0.42
C GLY A 23 53.15 13.39 -0.66
N GLY A 24 53.61 12.19 -1.04
CA GLY A 24 52.75 11.06 -1.38
C GLY A 24 51.75 10.73 -0.26
N ARG A 25 50.50 10.46 -0.65
CA ARG A 25 49.46 9.89 0.20
C ARG A 25 48.98 8.57 -0.41
N PRO A 26 48.68 7.56 0.41
CA PRO A 26 47.89 6.43 -0.04
C PRO A 26 46.45 6.92 -0.25
N ASP A 27 45.99 6.95 -1.49
CA ASP A 27 44.58 7.24 -1.79
C ASP A 27 43.79 5.92 -1.73
N ALA A 28 43.15 5.72 -0.58
CA ALA A 28 41.84 5.09 -0.49
C ALA A 28 41.11 5.83 0.63
N THR A 29 40.28 6.81 0.27
CA THR A 29 39.23 7.29 1.17
C THR A 29 38.27 6.13 1.41
N PRO A 30 37.79 5.88 2.65
CA PRO A 30 36.58 5.09 2.80
C PRO A 30 35.51 5.79 1.96
N GLU A 31 34.84 5.07 1.06
CA GLU A 31 33.49 5.47 0.64
C GLU A 31 32.74 5.69 1.96
N GLU A 32 32.41 6.94 2.29
CA GLU A 32 31.35 7.17 3.27
C GLU A 32 30.15 6.46 2.65
N VAL A 33 29.77 5.33 3.23
CA VAL A 33 28.51 4.69 2.91
C VAL A 33 27.46 5.69 3.38
N LEU A 34 27.03 6.54 2.46
CA LEU A 34 25.86 7.37 2.65
C LEU A 34 24.70 6.39 2.90
N GLY A 35 23.84 6.71 3.87
CA GLY A 35 22.72 5.84 4.24
C GLY A 35 21.76 5.58 3.09
N VAL A 36 20.69 4.84 3.36
CA VAL A 36 19.70 4.47 2.33
C VAL A 36 18.99 5.69 1.73
N VAL A 37 18.70 6.70 2.54
CA VAL A 37 17.96 7.89 2.09
C VAL A 37 18.37 9.14 2.87
N GLU A 38 18.42 10.28 2.19
CA GLU A 38 18.63 11.60 2.80
C GLU A 38 17.29 12.31 3.01
N TYR A 39 17.07 12.85 4.21
CA TYR A 39 15.94 13.73 4.52
C TYR A 39 16.40 14.88 5.42
N ASP A 40 16.05 16.12 5.04
CA ASP A 40 16.45 17.34 5.75
C ASP A 40 17.95 17.43 6.08
N GLY A 41 18.80 16.98 5.15
CA GLY A 41 20.26 17.03 5.27
C GLY A 41 20.88 15.94 6.16
N ASN A 42 20.09 14.94 6.57
CA ASN A 42 20.57 13.80 7.36
C ASN A 42 20.38 12.50 6.57
N TRP A 43 21.38 11.63 6.63
CA TRP A 43 21.30 10.28 6.06
C TRP A 43 20.71 9.31 7.08
N TYR A 44 19.83 8.44 6.60
CA TYR A 44 19.14 7.42 7.39
C TYR A 44 19.44 6.03 6.85
N GLU A 45 19.66 5.09 7.76
CA GLU A 45 19.90 3.67 7.46
C GLU A 45 18.61 2.86 7.53
N ALA A 46 18.63 1.64 6.99
CA ALA A 46 17.52 0.71 7.15
C ALA A 46 17.22 0.44 8.63
N GLY A 47 15.94 0.50 9.00
CA GLY A 47 15.47 0.40 10.38
C GLY A 47 15.38 1.73 11.13
N ASP A 48 15.99 2.80 10.62
CA ASP A 48 15.81 4.13 11.21
C ASP A 48 14.36 4.63 11.03
N THR A 49 13.98 5.61 11.84
CA THR A 49 12.67 6.27 11.75
C THR A 49 12.84 7.74 11.40
N ILE A 50 12.24 8.15 10.29
CA ILE A 50 12.09 9.56 9.92
C ILE A 50 10.74 10.04 10.43
N PHE A 51 10.76 11.03 11.32
CA PHE A 51 9.55 11.65 11.84
C PHE A 51 9.17 12.86 11.00
N GLY A 52 7.89 12.91 10.64
CA GLY A 52 7.31 14.06 9.96
C GLY A 52 6.85 15.14 10.94
N PHE A 53 5.95 16.01 10.48
CA PHE A 53 5.45 17.15 11.26
C PHE A 53 5.02 16.74 12.69
N LYS A 54 5.71 17.26 13.72
CA LYS A 54 5.47 16.99 15.15
C LYS A 54 5.41 15.50 15.51
N ASP A 55 6.11 14.64 14.77
CA ASP A 55 6.11 13.19 14.93
C ASP A 55 4.72 12.56 14.73
N TYR A 56 3.77 13.29 14.12
CA TYR A 56 2.41 12.83 13.89
C TYR A 56 2.32 11.77 12.81
N VAL A 57 3.33 11.71 11.95
CA VAL A 57 3.53 10.69 10.95
C VAL A 57 4.99 10.25 11.03
N TYR A 58 5.27 9.02 10.63
CA TYR A 58 6.65 8.55 10.55
C TYR A 58 6.82 7.52 9.44
N LEU A 59 8.04 7.46 8.93
CA LEU A 59 8.52 6.47 7.98
C LEU A 59 9.59 5.61 8.65
N ILE A 60 9.38 4.29 8.70
CA ILE A 60 10.46 3.34 8.99
C ILE A 60 11.18 3.10 7.66
N VAL A 61 12.48 3.39 7.65
CA VAL A 61 13.34 3.25 6.47
C VAL A 61 13.58 1.77 6.19
N GLY A 62 13.34 1.35 4.96
CA GLY A 62 13.59 -0.01 4.52
C GLY A 62 15.02 -0.19 3.99
N ASP A 63 15.40 -1.43 3.70
CA ASP A 63 16.60 -1.64 2.90
C ASP A 63 16.44 -1.02 1.52
N GLN A 64 17.54 -0.53 0.95
CA GLN A 64 17.56 0.12 -0.36
C GLN A 64 16.93 -0.79 -1.44
N ASP A 65 17.24 -2.08 -1.42
CA ASP A 65 16.75 -3.08 -2.37
C ASP A 65 15.51 -3.86 -1.87
N SER A 66 14.85 -3.38 -0.80
CA SER A 66 13.57 -3.93 -0.35
C SER A 66 12.43 -3.47 -1.25
N PRO A 67 11.71 -4.37 -1.94
CA PRO A 67 10.70 -3.99 -2.92
C PRO A 67 9.30 -3.83 -2.33
N LEU A 68 9.21 -3.63 -1.01
CA LEU A 68 7.95 -3.58 -0.28
C LEU A 68 7.86 -2.29 0.54
N LEU A 69 6.80 -1.53 0.26
CA LEU A 69 6.37 -0.37 1.03
C LEU A 69 4.98 -0.65 1.61
N LEU A 70 4.81 -0.42 2.90
CA LEU A 70 3.57 -0.68 3.63
C LEU A 70 3.02 0.63 4.20
N GLY A 71 1.78 0.97 3.88
CA GLY A 71 1.11 2.19 4.37
C GLY A 71 0.05 1.87 5.41
N VAL A 72 0.04 2.62 6.52
CA VAL A 72 -0.98 2.51 7.58
C VAL A 72 -1.57 3.90 7.86
N PRO A 73 -2.49 4.38 7.01
CA PRO A 73 -3.00 5.74 7.11
C PRO A 73 -4.02 5.93 8.24
N HIS A 74 -4.68 4.85 8.71
CA HIS A 74 -5.97 4.96 9.40
C HIS A 74 -6.08 4.28 10.78
N ASP A 75 -5.01 3.77 11.39
CA ASP A 75 -5.05 3.18 12.76
C ASP A 75 -4.64 4.17 13.87
N GLY A 76 -4.27 5.40 13.51
CA GLY A 76 -3.86 6.44 14.45
C GLY A 76 -4.91 6.76 15.52
N THR A 77 -4.45 7.03 16.74
CA THR A 77 -5.31 7.35 17.90
C THR A 77 -5.07 8.75 18.46
N ALA A 78 -3.96 9.39 18.08
CA ALA A 78 -3.58 10.70 18.57
C ALA A 78 -4.55 11.78 18.06
N THR A 79 -4.68 12.84 18.85
CA THR A 79 -5.59 13.96 18.55
C THR A 79 -4.86 15.22 18.09
N GLY A 80 -3.53 15.24 18.13
CA GLY A 80 -2.71 16.44 17.95
C GLY A 80 -2.55 17.25 19.25
N ASN A 81 -1.55 18.12 19.26
CA ASN A 81 -1.23 19.09 20.30
C ASN A 81 -0.75 20.44 19.67
N PRO A 82 -1.60 21.48 19.64
CA PRO A 82 -2.97 21.50 20.16
C PRO A 82 -3.90 20.52 19.43
N GLU A 83 -5.04 20.19 20.05
CA GLU A 83 -6.00 19.24 19.48
C GLU A 83 -6.46 19.71 18.09
N ILE A 84 -6.26 18.86 17.08
CA ILE A 84 -6.70 19.09 15.71
C ILE A 84 -8.21 18.81 15.62
N PRO A 85 -9.06 19.74 15.13
CA PRO A 85 -10.50 19.52 15.01
C PRO A 85 -10.89 18.29 14.18
N GLU A 86 -12.09 17.75 14.44
CA GLU A 86 -12.66 16.66 13.64
C GLU A 86 -13.25 17.19 12.33
N THR A 87 -13.04 16.47 11.22
CA THR A 87 -13.32 16.93 9.85
C THR A 87 -14.02 15.88 8.97
N GLY A 88 -14.31 14.67 9.46
CA GLY A 88 -14.98 13.66 8.63
C GLY A 88 -15.13 12.27 9.23
N THR A 89 -14.81 11.25 8.41
CA THR A 89 -15.04 9.81 8.67
C THR A 89 -14.63 9.38 10.08
N THR A 90 -15.55 8.72 10.78
CA THR A 90 -15.42 8.39 12.20
C THR A 90 -14.77 7.03 12.46
N GLY A 91 -14.93 6.07 11.55
CA GLY A 91 -14.39 4.72 11.70
C GLY A 91 -12.87 4.72 11.64
N ARG A 92 -12.21 3.98 12.53
CA ARG A 92 -10.77 3.72 12.52
C ARG A 92 -10.50 2.32 11.99
N ASP A 93 -9.37 2.14 11.34
CA ASP A 93 -8.97 0.86 10.77
C ASP A 93 -8.28 0.01 11.84
N LEU A 94 -9.04 -0.37 12.87
CA LEU A 94 -8.53 -0.95 14.13
C LEU A 94 -7.50 -2.08 13.95
N TYR A 95 -6.28 -1.89 14.45
CA TYR A 95 -5.22 -2.89 14.43
C TYR A 95 -4.57 -3.15 13.06
N THR A 96 -4.73 -2.28 12.07
CA THR A 96 -3.90 -2.38 10.84
C THR A 96 -2.43 -2.10 11.12
N LEU A 97 -2.06 -1.27 12.10
CA LEU A 97 -0.65 -1.04 12.44
C LEU A 97 0.03 -2.31 12.98
N PRO A 98 -0.41 -2.94 14.09
CA PRO A 98 0.21 -4.16 14.58
C PRO A 98 0.10 -5.34 13.60
N PHE A 99 -0.91 -5.36 12.73
CA PHE A 99 -0.99 -6.35 11.65
C PHE A 99 0.10 -6.13 10.59
N THR A 100 0.32 -4.88 10.17
CA THR A 100 1.34 -4.49 9.19
C THR A 100 2.75 -4.74 9.71
N ILE A 101 3.03 -4.39 10.97
CA ILE A 101 4.32 -4.69 11.61
C ILE A 101 4.58 -6.21 11.61
N ALA A 102 3.58 -7.03 11.97
CA ALA A 102 3.74 -8.49 11.96
C ALA A 102 3.97 -9.06 10.54
N ILE A 103 3.43 -8.44 9.49
CA ILE A 103 3.76 -8.81 8.10
C ILE A 103 5.21 -8.43 7.79
N ALA A 104 5.63 -7.22 8.18
CA ALA A 104 6.97 -6.73 7.93
C ALA A 104 8.03 -7.60 8.62
N ASP A 105 7.83 -7.95 9.89
CA ASP A 105 8.73 -8.82 10.64
C ASP A 105 8.89 -10.18 9.93
N LEU A 106 7.78 -10.83 9.58
CA LEU A 106 7.80 -12.12 8.87
C LEU A 106 8.38 -12.03 7.45
N PHE A 107 8.28 -10.86 6.82
CA PHE A 107 8.90 -10.61 5.52
C PHE A 107 10.41 -10.46 5.67
N THR A 108 10.88 -9.70 6.67
CA THR A 108 12.30 -9.57 7.01
C THR A 108 12.90 -10.92 7.37
N GLU A 109 12.20 -11.74 8.17
CA GLU A 109 12.66 -13.08 8.55
C GLU A 109 12.90 -14.00 7.34
N ASP A 110 12.01 -13.96 6.34
CA ASP A 110 12.15 -14.77 5.14
C ASP A 110 13.18 -14.18 4.18
N THR A 111 13.03 -12.90 3.85
CA THR A 111 13.75 -12.26 2.74
C THR A 111 15.12 -11.71 3.15
N GLY A 112 15.33 -11.48 4.44
CA GLY A 112 16.45 -10.71 4.96
C GLY A 112 16.35 -9.21 4.66
N LYS A 113 15.17 -8.71 4.23
CA LYS A 113 14.95 -7.32 3.82
C LYS A 113 13.92 -6.62 4.70
N GLN A 114 14.28 -5.49 5.30
CA GLN A 114 13.38 -4.59 6.01
C GLN A 114 12.47 -3.86 5.02
N PRO A 115 11.13 -4.03 5.09
CA PRO A 115 10.20 -3.21 4.33
C PRO A 115 10.20 -1.77 4.80
N TRP A 116 9.82 -0.88 3.90
CA TRP A 116 9.51 0.51 4.21
C TRP A 116 8.11 0.58 4.82
N ILE A 117 7.90 1.40 5.86
CA ILE A 117 6.60 1.48 6.55
C ILE A 117 6.22 2.93 6.82
N MET A 118 5.14 3.40 6.19
CA MET A 118 4.59 4.74 6.38
C MET A 118 3.39 4.70 7.32
N VAL A 119 3.41 5.47 8.40
CA VAL A 119 2.38 5.44 9.44
C VAL A 119 1.85 6.84 9.73
N ASN A 120 0.53 6.96 9.82
CA ASN A 120 -0.14 8.12 10.41
C ASN A 120 -0.61 7.79 11.83
N THR A 121 -0.18 8.57 12.82
CA THR A 121 -0.54 8.39 14.22
C THR A 121 -1.78 9.19 14.64
N ILE A 122 -2.15 10.22 13.86
CA ILE A 122 -3.34 11.04 14.11
C ILE A 122 -4.59 10.28 13.67
N HIS A 123 -5.65 10.35 14.49
CA HIS A 123 -6.91 9.71 14.16
C HIS A 123 -7.50 10.25 12.84
N ARG A 124 -7.96 9.35 11.96
CA ARG A 124 -8.42 9.72 10.60
C ARG A 124 -9.57 10.73 10.53
N LYS A 125 -10.45 10.72 11.53
CA LYS A 125 -11.48 11.77 11.69
C LYS A 125 -10.90 13.19 11.78
N ARG A 126 -9.62 13.35 12.09
CA ARG A 126 -8.90 14.63 12.19
C ARG A 126 -8.00 14.86 10.97
N VAL A 127 -7.14 13.88 10.66
CA VAL A 127 -6.28 13.88 9.45
C VAL A 127 -6.41 12.54 8.76
N ASP A 128 -6.93 12.53 7.54
CA ASP A 128 -7.13 11.35 6.70
C ASP A 128 -6.19 11.47 5.49
N PRO A 129 -5.05 10.74 5.49
CA PRO A 129 -4.09 10.79 4.38
C PRO A 129 -4.67 10.35 3.03
N ASN A 130 -5.86 9.75 2.99
CA ASN A 130 -6.50 9.30 1.76
C ASN A 130 -7.47 10.35 1.18
N THR A 131 -7.49 11.56 1.74
CA THR A 131 -8.21 12.73 1.21
C THR A 131 -7.59 13.16 -0.12
N TYR A 132 -8.41 13.56 -1.10
CA TYR A 132 -7.87 14.08 -2.35
C TYR A 132 -7.26 15.48 -2.15
N PRO A 133 -6.14 15.84 -2.83
CA PRO A 133 -5.45 17.11 -2.60
C PRO A 133 -6.29 18.36 -2.84
N ASP A 134 -7.27 18.31 -3.73
CA ASP A 134 -8.20 19.41 -4.00
C ASP A 134 -9.23 19.61 -2.88
N GLU A 135 -9.53 18.56 -2.12
CA GLU A 135 -10.40 18.60 -0.95
C GLU A 135 -9.65 18.99 0.33
N ALA A 136 -8.34 18.69 0.41
CA ALA A 136 -7.54 18.88 1.62
C ALA A 136 -7.56 20.32 2.18
N PRO A 137 -7.40 21.40 1.38
CA PRO A 137 -7.48 22.78 1.88
C PRO A 137 -8.84 23.15 2.48
N GLY A 138 -9.93 22.56 1.97
CA GLY A 138 -11.27 22.77 2.51
C GLY A 138 -11.55 21.94 3.77
N ARG A 139 -10.92 20.77 3.87
CA ARG A 139 -11.06 19.86 5.02
C ARG A 139 -10.23 20.29 6.21
N TYR A 140 -8.99 20.74 5.99
CA TYR A 140 -8.00 21.00 7.05
C TYR A 140 -7.79 22.49 7.28
N THR A 141 -8.73 23.10 8.00
CA THR A 141 -8.64 24.53 8.38
C THR A 141 -7.65 24.79 9.53
N HIS A 142 -7.26 23.76 10.28
CA HIS A 142 -6.23 23.84 11.31
C HIS A 142 -4.83 23.62 10.69
N PRO A 143 -3.84 24.48 10.94
CA PRO A 143 -2.53 24.41 10.28
C PRO A 143 -1.82 23.08 10.53
N ASP A 144 -1.83 22.55 11.76
CA ASP A 144 -1.24 21.25 12.06
C ASP A 144 -1.89 20.09 11.27
N ALA A 145 -3.18 20.19 10.93
CA ALA A 145 -3.85 19.15 10.16
C ALA A 145 -3.32 19.09 8.73
N MET A 146 -3.20 20.27 8.10
CA MET A 146 -2.63 20.38 6.75
C MET A 146 -1.15 19.98 6.74
N ALA A 147 -0.35 20.46 7.70
CA ALA A 147 1.06 20.09 7.79
C ALA A 147 1.28 18.59 8.05
N THR A 148 0.39 17.94 8.82
CA THR A 148 0.42 16.48 9.02
C THR A 148 0.11 15.75 7.71
N TYR A 149 -0.92 16.19 6.99
CA TYR A 149 -1.31 15.62 5.69
C TYR A 149 -0.18 15.77 4.67
N GLU A 150 0.41 16.96 4.54
CA GLU A 150 1.53 17.23 3.65
C GLU A 150 2.76 16.39 4.00
N SER A 151 3.11 16.32 5.29
CA SER A 151 4.25 15.53 5.75
C SER A 151 4.06 14.03 5.54
N TYR A 152 2.83 13.50 5.65
CA TYR A 152 2.56 12.11 5.28
C TYR A 152 2.90 11.85 3.80
N HIS A 153 2.44 12.74 2.92
CA HIS A 153 2.62 12.61 1.48
C HIS A 153 4.06 12.85 1.04
N GLU A 154 4.79 13.72 1.73
CA GLU A 154 6.21 13.96 1.55
C GLU A 154 7.04 12.71 1.87
N LEU A 155 6.86 12.14 3.07
CA LEU A 155 7.60 10.93 3.47
C LEU A 155 7.20 9.70 2.65
N LEU A 156 5.92 9.56 2.29
CA LEU A 156 5.48 8.49 1.40
C LEU A 156 6.10 8.63 0.01
N LEU A 157 6.21 9.87 -0.50
CA LEU A 157 6.86 10.15 -1.77
C LEU A 157 8.35 9.79 -1.71
N LEU A 158 9.05 10.24 -0.65
CA LEU A 158 10.46 9.96 -0.41
C LEU A 158 10.75 8.47 -0.50
N ALA A 159 10.07 7.67 0.33
CA ALA A 159 10.25 6.21 0.34
C ALA A 159 10.03 5.64 -1.07
N ARG A 160 8.87 5.94 -1.66
CA ARG A 160 8.48 5.41 -2.96
C ARG A 160 9.46 5.78 -4.08
N THR A 161 10.00 7.00 -4.10
CA THR A 161 11.01 7.40 -5.09
C THR A 161 12.32 6.64 -4.88
N THR A 162 12.74 6.44 -3.63
CA THR A 162 13.91 5.61 -3.32
C THR A 162 13.72 4.18 -3.82
N LEU A 163 12.55 3.56 -3.59
CA LEU A 163 12.26 2.22 -4.12
C LEU A 163 12.35 2.19 -5.65
N ALA A 164 11.74 3.16 -6.34
CA ALA A 164 11.71 3.21 -7.80
C ALA A 164 13.12 3.26 -8.42
N GLU A 165 14.04 4.00 -7.78
CA GLU A 165 15.42 4.17 -8.23
C GLU A 165 16.32 2.98 -7.91
N ALA A 166 16.04 2.28 -6.79
CA ALA A 166 16.91 1.25 -6.27
C ALA A 166 16.72 -0.14 -6.87
N GLN A 167 15.57 -0.44 -7.48
CA GLN A 167 15.30 -1.82 -7.94
C GLN A 167 16.12 -2.20 -9.18
N GLU A 168 16.98 -3.21 -9.03
CA GLU A 168 17.85 -3.70 -10.09
C GLU A 168 17.10 -4.20 -11.33
N GLY A 169 17.67 -3.96 -12.52
CA GLY A 169 17.19 -4.57 -13.77
C GLY A 169 15.77 -4.18 -14.16
N GLY A 170 15.24 -3.09 -13.60
CA GLY A 170 13.87 -2.65 -13.79
C GLY A 170 12.85 -3.59 -13.13
N LYS A 171 13.26 -4.40 -12.14
CA LYS A 171 12.30 -5.04 -11.23
C LYS A 171 11.47 -3.93 -10.56
N GLY A 172 10.17 -4.13 -10.41
CA GLY A 172 9.31 -3.12 -9.78
C GLY A 172 9.22 -3.31 -8.27
N ALA A 173 8.51 -2.41 -7.59
CA ALA A 173 8.19 -2.55 -6.18
C ALA A 173 6.68 -2.53 -5.94
N LEU A 174 6.25 -3.02 -4.78
CA LEU A 174 4.86 -3.05 -4.35
C LEU A 174 4.64 -2.10 -3.17
N TYR A 175 3.73 -1.14 -3.34
CA TYR A 175 3.10 -0.40 -2.26
C TYR A 175 1.79 -1.08 -1.84
N VAL A 176 1.71 -1.53 -0.59
CA VAL A 176 0.47 -2.03 0.03
C VAL A 176 -0.10 -0.97 0.95
N ASP A 177 -1.24 -0.39 0.54
CA ASP A 177 -2.02 0.57 1.31
C ASP A 177 -2.98 -0.23 2.24
N MET A 178 -2.64 -0.36 3.52
CA MET A 178 -3.32 -1.28 4.45
C MET A 178 -4.48 -0.58 5.19
N HIS A 179 -5.68 -1.10 4.96
CA HIS A 179 -6.95 -0.61 5.51
C HIS A 179 -7.74 -1.73 6.17
N GLY A 180 -8.88 -1.36 6.73
CA GLY A 180 -9.82 -2.34 7.24
C GLY A 180 -11.25 -1.90 7.25
N HIS A 181 -12.14 -2.86 7.01
CA HIS A 181 -13.57 -2.64 6.91
C HIS A 181 -14.36 -3.37 8.01
N ALA A 182 -15.59 -2.90 8.21
CA ALA A 182 -16.58 -3.48 9.11
C ALA A 182 -17.89 -3.75 8.37
N HIS A 183 -17.81 -4.13 7.09
CA HIS A 183 -18.97 -4.43 6.26
C HIS A 183 -19.80 -5.55 6.87
N ARG A 184 -21.12 -5.41 6.77
CA ARG A 184 -22.09 -6.37 7.27
C ARG A 184 -23.02 -6.80 6.15
N TYR A 185 -23.48 -8.03 6.22
CA TYR A 185 -24.62 -8.49 5.44
C TYR A 185 -25.90 -7.78 5.88
N HIS A 186 -26.85 -7.69 4.95
CA HIS A 186 -28.10 -6.99 5.13
C HIS A 186 -29.02 -7.69 6.15
N ASN A 187 -29.79 -6.91 6.92
CA ASN A 187 -30.77 -7.38 7.90
C ASN A 187 -30.26 -8.43 8.91
N GLY A 188 -28.96 -8.37 9.24
CA GLY A 188 -28.37 -9.32 10.19
C GLY A 188 -28.22 -10.73 9.65
N HIS A 189 -28.35 -10.93 8.32
CA HIS A 189 -27.98 -12.16 7.65
C HIS A 189 -26.56 -12.58 8.07
N THR A 190 -26.34 -13.89 8.22
CA THR A 190 -25.05 -14.44 8.63
C THR A 190 -24.55 -15.44 7.62
N GLU A 191 -23.29 -15.33 7.21
CA GLU A 191 -22.62 -16.33 6.37
C GLU A 191 -21.55 -17.08 7.17
N PRO A 192 -21.23 -18.33 6.79
CA PRO A 192 -20.15 -19.06 7.41
C PRO A 192 -18.79 -18.49 7.00
N TYR A 193 -17.82 -18.56 7.91
CA TYR A 193 -16.39 -18.39 7.62
C TYR A 193 -15.58 -19.39 8.45
N VAL A 194 -14.38 -19.74 7.98
CA VAL A 194 -13.48 -20.64 8.70
C VAL A 194 -12.59 -19.81 9.63
N SER A 195 -12.66 -20.08 10.92
CA SER A 195 -11.80 -19.46 11.92
C SER A 195 -10.33 -19.79 11.65
N VAL A 196 -9.50 -18.76 11.47
CA VAL A 196 -8.04 -18.94 11.28
C VAL A 196 -7.37 -19.55 12.52
N THR A 197 -7.98 -19.42 13.71
CA THR A 197 -7.43 -19.91 14.97
C THR A 197 -7.82 -21.35 15.32
N THR A 198 -9.01 -21.78 14.92
CA THR A 198 -9.57 -23.09 15.33
C THR A 198 -9.83 -24.03 14.16
N GLY A 199 -9.88 -23.54 12.93
CA GLY A 199 -10.33 -24.30 11.76
C GLY A 199 -11.84 -24.58 11.74
N ASN A 200 -12.58 -24.19 12.78
CA ASN A 200 -14.03 -24.38 12.83
C ASN A 200 -14.75 -23.40 11.91
N THR A 201 -15.87 -23.85 11.34
CA THR A 201 -16.83 -22.95 10.71
C THR A 201 -17.60 -22.17 11.78
N LEU A 202 -17.56 -20.85 11.68
CA LEU A 202 -18.31 -19.90 12.49
C LEU A 202 -19.27 -19.12 11.59
N HIS A 203 -20.34 -18.55 12.16
CA HIS A 203 -21.27 -17.68 11.45
C HIS A 203 -21.24 -16.29 12.05
N ASP A 204 -21.22 -15.26 11.21
CA ASP A 204 -21.30 -13.86 11.65
C ASP A 204 -22.02 -13.02 10.58
N ASN A 205 -22.55 -11.86 11.00
CA ASN A 205 -23.13 -10.89 10.08
C ASN A 205 -22.09 -9.93 9.48
N PHE A 206 -20.86 -9.90 9.99
CA PHE A 206 -19.73 -9.27 9.33
C PHE A 206 -19.27 -10.08 8.12
N ILE A 207 -18.95 -9.39 7.03
CA ILE A 207 -18.47 -10.02 5.81
C ILE A 207 -17.00 -10.40 6.00
N CYS A 208 -16.69 -11.69 5.95
CA CYS A 208 -15.32 -12.22 5.99
C CYS A 208 -14.73 -12.28 4.58
N GLN A 209 -14.27 -11.14 4.07
CA GLN A 209 -13.56 -11.04 2.79
C GLN A 209 -12.46 -9.99 2.90
N THR A 210 -11.30 -10.21 2.30
CA THR A 210 -10.30 -9.16 2.07
C THR A 210 -10.54 -8.51 0.72
N GLU A 211 -10.64 -7.20 0.69
CA GLU A 211 -10.92 -6.46 -0.55
C GLU A 211 -9.62 -5.92 -1.13
N VAL A 212 -9.33 -6.26 -2.38
CA VAL A 212 -8.06 -5.95 -3.04
C VAL A 212 -8.28 -4.82 -4.04
N GLY A 213 -8.08 -3.58 -3.59
CA GLY A 213 -8.30 -2.36 -4.36
C GLY A 213 -7.21 -2.07 -5.39
N TYR A 214 -7.57 -2.07 -6.67
CA TYR A 214 -6.66 -1.80 -7.81
C TYR A 214 -6.87 -0.44 -8.49
N GLY A 215 -7.60 0.49 -7.87
CA GLY A 215 -7.93 1.78 -8.48
C GLY A 215 -9.02 1.71 -9.57
N LEU A 216 -9.63 0.56 -9.81
CA LEU A 216 -10.72 0.43 -10.79
C LEU A 216 -12.07 0.88 -10.22
N SER A 217 -13.04 1.20 -11.07
CA SER A 217 -14.40 1.50 -10.59
C SER A 217 -15.12 0.21 -10.16
N ASN A 218 -16.07 0.32 -9.23
CA ASN A 218 -16.92 -0.83 -8.87
C ASN A 218 -17.69 -1.37 -10.07
N TYR A 219 -18.12 -0.48 -10.99
CA TYR A 219 -18.77 -0.89 -12.23
C TYR A 219 -17.85 -1.77 -13.08
N SER A 220 -16.59 -1.39 -13.22
CA SER A 220 -15.57 -2.15 -13.98
C SER A 220 -15.39 -3.57 -13.42
N LEU A 221 -15.36 -3.73 -12.09
CA LEU A 221 -15.20 -5.02 -11.43
C LEU A 221 -16.45 -5.92 -11.49
N GLU A 222 -17.59 -5.37 -11.91
CA GLU A 222 -18.81 -6.13 -12.23
C GLU A 222 -18.83 -6.61 -13.70
N GLN A 223 -17.86 -6.20 -14.53
CA GLN A 223 -17.84 -6.53 -15.96
C GLN A 223 -17.08 -7.84 -16.29
N PRO A 224 -17.35 -8.46 -17.45
CA PRO A 224 -16.60 -9.61 -17.96
C PRO A 224 -15.12 -9.29 -18.23
N ASP A 225 -14.29 -10.33 -18.34
CA ASP A 225 -12.84 -10.22 -18.58
C ASP A 225 -12.53 -9.37 -19.80
N SER A 226 -13.28 -9.54 -20.90
CA SER A 226 -13.08 -8.77 -22.13
C SER A 226 -13.23 -7.26 -21.97
N TYR A 227 -13.97 -6.79 -20.96
CA TYR A 227 -14.06 -5.38 -20.63
C TYR A 227 -12.87 -4.94 -19.75
N LEU A 228 -12.55 -5.74 -18.72
CA LEU A 228 -11.42 -5.47 -17.83
C LEU A 228 -10.09 -5.44 -18.60
N ASP A 229 -9.90 -6.32 -19.58
CA ASP A 229 -8.67 -6.41 -20.38
C ASP A 229 -8.34 -5.11 -21.13
N GLY A 230 -9.33 -4.22 -21.34
CA GLY A 230 -9.15 -2.88 -21.89
C GLY A 230 -8.87 -1.77 -20.87
N LEU A 231 -8.73 -2.09 -19.57
CA LEU A 231 -8.65 -1.11 -18.48
C LEU A 231 -7.31 -1.10 -17.72
N ALA A 232 -6.28 -1.76 -18.24
CA ALA A 232 -4.96 -1.82 -17.60
C ALA A 232 -4.43 -0.43 -17.20
N ASP A 233 -4.48 0.53 -18.13
CA ASP A 233 -4.02 1.91 -17.93
C ASP A 233 -4.84 2.70 -16.89
N SER A 234 -5.98 2.19 -16.45
CA SER A 234 -6.84 2.80 -15.43
C SER A 234 -6.60 2.23 -14.03
N SER A 235 -5.61 1.33 -13.88
CA SER A 235 -5.33 0.62 -12.63
C SER A 235 -4.00 0.99 -11.99
N SER A 236 -3.93 0.95 -10.67
CA SER A 236 -2.72 1.22 -9.88
C SER A 236 -1.61 0.18 -10.07
N ILE A 237 -1.89 -0.88 -10.82
CA ILE A 237 -0.94 -1.92 -11.22
C ILE A 237 -0.70 -1.95 -12.75
N ALA A 238 -1.01 -0.88 -13.50
CA ALA A 238 -0.85 -0.83 -14.95
C ALA A 238 0.54 -1.29 -15.45
N TYR A 239 1.60 -0.98 -14.69
CA TYR A 239 2.96 -1.43 -15.01
C TYR A 239 3.08 -2.95 -15.16
N LEU A 240 2.32 -3.74 -14.39
CA LEU A 240 2.34 -5.21 -14.55
C LEU A 240 1.77 -5.64 -15.90
N ALA A 241 0.74 -4.96 -16.40
CA ALA A 241 0.16 -5.27 -17.70
C ALA A 241 1.16 -4.96 -18.84
N ASP A 242 1.88 -3.84 -18.74
CA ASP A 242 2.95 -3.50 -19.68
C ASP A 242 4.10 -4.51 -19.63
N ARG A 243 4.45 -4.95 -18.42
CA ARG A 243 5.56 -5.86 -18.17
C ARG A 243 5.27 -7.30 -18.62
N HIS A 244 4.00 -7.67 -18.66
CA HIS A 244 3.50 -9.01 -19.00
C HIS A 244 2.39 -8.96 -20.07
N PRO A 245 2.69 -8.47 -21.30
CA PRO A 245 1.67 -8.20 -22.31
C PRO A 245 0.96 -9.46 -22.85
N ALA A 246 1.49 -10.65 -22.56
CA ALA A 246 0.88 -11.93 -22.91
C ALA A 246 -0.19 -12.38 -21.90
N VAL A 247 -0.27 -11.73 -20.73
CA VAL A 247 -1.24 -12.05 -19.68
C VAL A 247 -2.41 -11.07 -19.76
N PRO A 248 -3.66 -11.55 -19.93
CA PRO A 248 -4.83 -10.68 -19.89
C PRO A 248 -4.90 -9.93 -18.55
N PHE A 249 -5.21 -8.64 -18.58
CA PHE A 249 -5.21 -7.82 -17.38
C PHE A 249 -6.21 -8.32 -16.33
N SER A 250 -7.36 -8.87 -16.75
CA SER A 250 -8.28 -9.57 -15.85
C SER A 250 -7.61 -10.70 -15.04
N SER A 251 -6.65 -11.43 -15.61
CA SER A 251 -5.92 -12.48 -14.90
C SER A 251 -4.98 -11.93 -13.82
N LEU A 252 -4.44 -10.72 -14.00
CA LEU A 252 -3.64 -10.02 -12.99
C LEU A 252 -4.49 -9.56 -11.79
N ILE A 253 -5.78 -9.32 -12.01
CA ILE A 253 -6.72 -8.80 -11.00
C ILE A 253 -7.43 -9.91 -10.24
N ARG A 254 -7.88 -10.97 -10.95
CA ARG A 254 -8.75 -12.02 -10.38
C ARG A 254 -8.40 -13.46 -10.75
N GLY A 255 -7.27 -13.68 -11.44
CA GLY A 255 -6.77 -15.01 -11.75
C GLY A 255 -6.09 -15.69 -10.56
N GLN A 256 -5.65 -16.94 -10.74
CA GLN A 256 -5.01 -17.73 -9.68
C GLN A 256 -3.72 -17.10 -9.11
N GLN A 257 -3.00 -16.35 -9.95
CA GLN A 257 -1.80 -15.62 -9.53
C GLN A 257 -2.07 -14.13 -9.24
N SER A 258 -3.33 -13.66 -9.30
CA SER A 258 -3.63 -12.32 -8.80
C SER A 258 -3.36 -12.24 -7.30
N PHE A 259 -3.26 -11.03 -6.75
CA PHE A 259 -3.06 -10.89 -5.30
C PHE A 259 -4.19 -11.58 -4.50
N GLY A 260 -5.44 -11.46 -4.97
CA GLY A 260 -6.58 -12.17 -4.40
C GLY A 260 -6.47 -13.70 -4.53
N GLY A 261 -6.00 -14.23 -5.66
CA GLY A 261 -5.75 -15.67 -5.83
C GLY A 261 -4.65 -16.19 -4.91
N LEU A 262 -3.60 -15.40 -4.70
CA LEU A 262 -2.51 -15.75 -3.77
C LEU A 262 -2.96 -15.70 -2.30
N LEU A 263 -3.87 -14.80 -1.95
CA LEU A 263 -4.53 -14.82 -0.64
C LEU A 263 -5.41 -16.07 -0.47
N GLU A 264 -6.19 -16.43 -1.50
CA GLU A 264 -7.04 -17.63 -1.46
C GLU A 264 -6.22 -18.93 -1.34
N ALA A 265 -5.05 -18.99 -1.97
CA ALA A 265 -4.10 -20.10 -1.81
C ALA A 265 -3.60 -20.25 -0.36
N GLU A 266 -3.64 -19.17 0.41
CA GLU A 266 -3.33 -19.13 1.84
C GLU A 266 -4.58 -19.19 2.72
N ALA A 267 -5.73 -19.62 2.17
CA ALA A 267 -7.03 -19.72 2.85
C ALA A 267 -7.59 -18.38 3.37
N VAL A 268 -7.23 -17.27 2.72
CA VAL A 268 -7.83 -15.95 2.95
C VAL A 268 -8.81 -15.63 1.82
N THR A 269 -10.10 -15.55 2.13
CA THR A 269 -11.12 -15.14 1.16
C THR A 269 -10.82 -13.73 0.66
N ALA A 270 -10.74 -13.53 -0.66
CA ALA A 270 -10.46 -12.25 -1.27
C ALA A 270 -11.49 -11.86 -2.33
N VAL A 271 -11.64 -10.56 -2.56
CA VAL A 271 -12.41 -10.02 -3.68
C VAL A 271 -11.68 -8.79 -4.28
N PRO A 272 -11.47 -8.72 -5.59
CA PRO A 272 -11.65 -9.81 -6.53
C PRO A 272 -10.60 -10.92 -6.33
N GLY A 273 -11.02 -12.16 -6.52
CA GLY A 273 -10.17 -13.37 -6.48
C GLY A 273 -10.83 -14.50 -7.28
N PRO A 274 -10.15 -15.64 -7.49
CA PRO A 274 -10.72 -16.79 -8.21
C PRO A 274 -12.06 -17.27 -7.66
N ALA A 275 -12.25 -17.31 -6.34
CA ALA A 275 -13.50 -17.74 -5.71
C ALA A 275 -14.59 -16.66 -5.78
N ILE A 276 -14.22 -15.38 -5.67
CA ILE A 276 -15.15 -14.24 -5.77
C ILE A 276 -14.62 -13.26 -6.84
N PRO A 277 -14.81 -13.57 -8.14
CA PRO A 277 -14.19 -12.83 -9.23
C PRO A 277 -14.84 -11.48 -9.55
N MET A 278 -16.05 -11.25 -9.03
CA MET A 278 -16.87 -10.07 -9.34
C MET A 278 -17.57 -9.56 -8.10
N LEU A 279 -17.96 -8.28 -8.13
CA LEU A 279 -18.80 -7.67 -7.11
C LEU A 279 -20.27 -8.04 -7.37
N ASP A 280 -20.64 -9.26 -7.01
CA ASP A 280 -21.99 -9.77 -7.26
C ASP A 280 -23.07 -8.92 -6.57
N ARG A 281 -24.30 -8.99 -7.14
CA ARG A 281 -25.45 -8.25 -6.63
C ARG A 281 -26.46 -9.23 -6.06
N ASN A 282 -26.87 -9.02 -4.82
CA ASN A 282 -27.74 -9.96 -4.11
C ASN A 282 -28.64 -9.23 -3.09
N VAL A 283 -29.96 -9.40 -3.23
CA VAL A 283 -30.94 -8.76 -2.33
C VAL A 283 -30.85 -9.29 -0.90
N THR A 284 -30.65 -10.60 -0.74
CA THR A 284 -30.58 -11.25 0.57
C THR A 284 -29.31 -10.84 1.30
N LEU A 285 -28.16 -10.89 0.61
CA LEU A 285 -26.87 -10.65 1.25
C LEU A 285 -26.56 -9.17 1.45
N PHE A 286 -26.90 -8.33 0.48
CA PHE A 286 -26.45 -6.93 0.44
C PHE A 286 -27.60 -5.92 0.43
N GLY A 287 -28.85 -6.38 0.30
CA GLY A 287 -30.04 -5.53 0.31
C GLY A 287 -30.45 -5.00 -1.06
N GLY A 288 -31.24 -3.93 -1.07
CA GLY A 288 -31.84 -3.39 -2.30
C GLY A 288 -33.19 -4.03 -2.61
N THR A 289 -33.57 -4.07 -3.88
CA THR A 289 -34.85 -4.66 -4.33
C THR A 289 -34.61 -5.72 -5.39
N THR A 290 -35.58 -6.60 -5.66
CA THR A 290 -35.45 -7.60 -6.73
C THR A 290 -35.12 -6.99 -8.09
N ALA A 291 -35.62 -5.78 -8.37
CA ALA A 291 -35.31 -5.05 -9.61
C ALA A 291 -33.94 -4.35 -9.60
N LYS A 292 -33.41 -4.03 -8.41
CA LYS A 292 -32.14 -3.34 -8.20
C LYS A 292 -31.41 -3.93 -6.99
N PRO A 293 -30.86 -5.15 -7.10
CA PRO A 293 -30.11 -5.75 -6.01
C PRO A 293 -28.86 -4.91 -5.70
N ALA A 294 -28.59 -4.73 -4.41
CA ALA A 294 -27.38 -4.06 -3.96
C ALA A 294 -26.15 -4.92 -4.27
N ARG A 295 -25.04 -4.24 -4.49
CA ARG A 295 -23.73 -4.83 -4.78
C ARG A 295 -23.09 -5.31 -3.48
N ARG A 296 -22.29 -6.38 -3.55
CA ARG A 296 -21.26 -6.71 -2.57
C ARG A 296 -20.47 -5.44 -2.20
N PRO A 297 -20.35 -5.11 -0.90
CA PRO A 297 -19.49 -4.03 -0.43
C PRO A 297 -18.04 -4.24 -0.88
N TYR A 298 -17.37 -3.13 -1.19
CA TYR A 298 -16.01 -3.12 -1.71
C TYR A 298 -15.46 -1.69 -1.71
N PHE A 299 -14.26 -1.48 -1.19
CA PHE A 299 -13.45 -0.27 -1.43
C PHE A 299 -12.41 -0.53 -2.51
N ASN A 300 -12.29 0.43 -3.42
CA ASN A 300 -11.63 0.23 -4.71
C ASN A 300 -10.23 0.86 -4.82
N GLY A 301 -9.62 1.25 -3.71
CA GLY A 301 -8.39 2.04 -3.69
C GLY A 301 -8.68 3.53 -3.67
N GLY A 302 -8.33 4.18 -2.56
CA GLY A 302 -8.43 5.63 -2.38
C GLY A 302 -7.28 6.40 -3.04
N TYR A 303 -7.13 7.67 -2.65
CA TYR A 303 -6.13 8.58 -3.22
C TYR A 303 -4.70 8.02 -3.15
N CYS A 304 -4.26 7.50 -2.00
CA CYS A 304 -2.90 6.97 -1.83
C CYS A 304 -2.59 5.84 -2.83
N THR A 305 -3.45 4.82 -2.88
CA THR A 305 -3.31 3.72 -3.84
C THR A 305 -3.27 4.21 -5.30
N ARG A 306 -4.13 5.17 -5.65
CA ARG A 306 -4.21 5.70 -7.01
C ARG A 306 -3.00 6.54 -7.39
N LYS A 307 -2.60 7.45 -6.50
CA LYS A 307 -1.54 8.42 -6.73
C LYS A 307 -0.15 7.79 -6.70
N TYR A 308 0.09 6.86 -5.76
CA TYR A 308 1.41 6.27 -5.56
C TYR A 308 1.61 4.94 -6.32
N GLY A 309 0.57 4.44 -6.99
CA GLY A 309 0.70 3.37 -7.99
C GLY A 309 0.94 3.91 -9.41
N THR A 310 0.66 3.07 -10.41
CA THR A 310 1.02 3.33 -11.81
C THR A 310 -0.18 3.64 -12.72
N ILE A 311 -1.21 4.32 -12.22
CA ILE A 311 -2.38 4.68 -13.05
C ILE A 311 -1.96 5.67 -14.15
N LYS A 312 -2.25 5.35 -15.42
CA LYS A 312 -1.96 6.25 -16.54
C LYS A 312 -3.15 7.10 -16.98
N THR A 313 -4.37 6.63 -16.74
CA THR A 313 -5.62 7.27 -17.19
C THR A 313 -6.69 7.26 -16.10
N GLY A 314 -7.49 8.32 -16.02
CA GLY A 314 -8.55 8.48 -15.02
C GLY A 314 -8.52 9.86 -14.35
N SER A 315 -9.28 10.01 -13.27
CA SER A 315 -9.33 11.26 -12.49
C SER A 315 -8.05 11.53 -11.70
N THR A 316 -7.32 10.47 -11.34
CA THR A 316 -6.04 10.54 -10.64
C THR A 316 -5.05 9.72 -11.42
N THR A 317 -3.99 10.36 -11.88
CA THR A 317 -2.84 9.70 -12.48
C THR A 317 -1.79 9.44 -11.42
N GLY A 318 -1.22 8.24 -11.49
CA GLY A 318 -0.11 7.82 -10.67
C GLY A 318 1.22 8.26 -11.26
N PHE A 319 2.25 7.47 -10.99
CA PHE A 319 3.58 7.67 -11.55
C PHE A 319 3.81 6.77 -12.75
N ASP A 320 4.64 7.23 -13.69
CA ASP A 320 5.03 6.49 -14.88
C ASP A 320 6.35 5.75 -14.65
N ASP A 321 6.32 4.79 -13.71
CA ASP A 321 7.46 3.90 -13.40
C ASP A 321 6.98 2.52 -12.92
N ASN A 322 7.84 1.82 -12.17
CA ASN A 322 7.70 0.42 -11.77
C ASN A 322 7.20 0.20 -10.33
N VAL A 323 6.72 1.23 -9.62
CA VAL A 323 6.16 1.07 -8.27
C VAL A 323 4.64 0.97 -8.33
N ILE A 324 4.13 -0.25 -8.28
CA ILE A 324 2.69 -0.54 -8.31
C ILE A 324 2.07 -0.42 -6.92
N ALA A 325 0.77 -0.16 -6.85
CA ALA A 325 0.06 -0.05 -5.58
C ALA A 325 -1.22 -0.89 -5.52
N ILE A 326 -1.48 -1.47 -4.35
CA ILE A 326 -2.69 -2.23 -4.03
C ILE A 326 -3.22 -1.76 -2.68
N GLN A 327 -4.52 -1.50 -2.58
CA GLN A 327 -5.20 -1.32 -1.30
C GLN A 327 -5.67 -2.67 -0.76
N LEU A 328 -5.43 -2.95 0.52
CA LEU A 328 -6.00 -4.12 1.19
C LEU A 328 -6.97 -3.67 2.26
N GLU A 329 -8.26 -3.91 2.05
CA GLU A 329 -9.28 -3.74 3.09
C GLU A 329 -9.46 -5.07 3.81
N THR A 330 -9.08 -5.10 5.08
CA THR A 330 -9.05 -6.35 5.85
C THR A 330 -10.23 -6.48 6.83
N PRO A 331 -10.91 -7.63 6.89
CA PRO A 331 -12.04 -7.83 7.78
C PRO A 331 -11.56 -8.03 9.22
N GLY A 332 -12.22 -7.35 10.16
CA GLY A 332 -11.90 -7.45 11.58
C GLY A 332 -11.91 -8.90 12.11
N ILE A 333 -12.97 -9.63 11.78
CA ILE A 333 -13.37 -10.89 12.43
C ILE A 333 -12.38 -12.06 12.24
N ASN A 334 -11.65 -12.10 11.13
CA ASN A 334 -10.77 -13.23 10.81
C ASN A 334 -9.37 -12.80 10.33
N VAL A 335 -9.07 -11.50 10.34
CA VAL A 335 -7.73 -10.99 9.99
C VAL A 335 -7.07 -10.18 11.11
N ARG A 336 -7.77 -9.33 11.87
CA ARG A 336 -7.05 -8.33 12.69
C ARG A 336 -7.56 -7.99 14.09
N ASN A 337 -8.79 -8.33 14.47
CA ASN A 337 -9.35 -7.88 15.75
C ASN A 337 -8.80 -8.59 17.01
N ASN A 338 -8.10 -9.71 16.85
CA ASN A 338 -7.51 -10.47 17.95
C ASN A 338 -6.02 -10.71 17.69
N ALA A 339 -5.19 -10.73 18.74
CA ALA A 339 -3.75 -10.91 18.60
C ALA A 339 -3.35 -12.27 17.98
N THR A 340 -3.99 -13.37 18.39
CA THR A 340 -3.77 -14.70 17.79
C THR A 340 -4.26 -14.75 16.35
N ILE A 341 -5.38 -14.08 16.04
CA ILE A 341 -5.83 -13.95 14.64
C ILE A 341 -4.77 -13.22 13.82
N ARG A 342 -4.27 -12.06 14.29
CA ARG A 342 -3.22 -11.29 13.60
C ARG A 342 -1.96 -12.09 13.36
N GLN A 343 -1.51 -12.84 14.36
CA GLN A 343 -0.30 -13.67 14.24
C GLN A 343 -0.41 -14.69 13.09
N ARG A 344 -1.60 -15.28 12.92
CA ARG A 344 -1.84 -16.28 11.87
C ARG A 344 -2.07 -15.63 10.52
N SER A 345 -2.91 -14.61 10.47
CA SER A 345 -3.23 -13.92 9.22
C SER A 345 -2.05 -13.15 8.67
N SER A 346 -1.16 -12.58 9.50
CA SER A 346 0.05 -11.89 9.00
C SER A 346 0.94 -12.87 8.24
N HIS A 347 1.02 -14.13 8.67
CA HIS A 347 1.73 -15.17 7.96
C HIS A 347 1.11 -15.51 6.61
N GLN A 348 -0.23 -15.62 6.54
CA GLN A 348 -0.95 -15.83 5.27
C GLN A 348 -0.71 -14.66 4.29
N PHE A 349 -0.81 -13.42 4.77
CA PHE A 349 -0.61 -12.23 3.94
C PHE A 349 0.84 -12.07 3.50
N LYS A 350 1.81 -12.27 4.38
CA LYS A 350 3.23 -12.26 4.03
C LYS A 350 3.53 -13.30 2.95
N ARG A 351 2.99 -14.52 3.07
CA ARG A 351 3.16 -15.57 2.05
C ARG A 351 2.58 -15.13 0.69
N ALA A 352 1.39 -14.53 0.67
CA ALA A 352 0.80 -13.99 -0.54
C ALA A 352 1.63 -12.85 -1.16
N ILE A 353 2.14 -11.92 -0.34
CA ILE A 353 3.00 -10.81 -0.77
C ILE A 353 4.28 -11.35 -1.43
N ILE A 354 5.01 -12.26 -0.77
CA ILE A 354 6.23 -12.84 -1.33
C ILE A 354 5.95 -13.57 -2.65
N ASN A 355 4.88 -14.36 -2.70
CA ASN A 355 4.51 -15.05 -3.94
C ASN A 355 4.15 -14.07 -5.06
N TYR A 356 3.53 -12.93 -4.74
CA TYR A 356 3.18 -11.90 -5.72
C TYR A 356 4.43 -11.20 -6.28
N LEU A 357 5.36 -10.81 -5.40
CA LEU A 357 6.65 -10.24 -5.79
C LEU A 357 7.45 -11.22 -6.68
N ASN A 358 7.50 -12.49 -6.30
CA ASN A 358 8.20 -13.52 -7.06
C ASN A 358 7.56 -13.76 -8.43
N ALA A 359 6.23 -13.87 -8.49
CA ALA A 359 5.50 -14.18 -9.72
C ALA A 359 5.54 -13.03 -10.73
N TRP A 360 5.34 -11.79 -10.27
CA TRP A 360 5.07 -10.66 -11.17
C TRP A 360 6.19 -9.64 -11.27
N LEU A 361 7.03 -9.50 -10.26
CA LEU A 361 8.11 -8.52 -10.25
C LEU A 361 9.51 -9.16 -10.39
N GLY A 362 9.57 -10.48 -10.56
CA GLY A 362 10.80 -11.20 -10.90
C GLY A 362 11.78 -11.34 -9.72
N TYR A 363 11.25 -11.30 -8.49
CA TYR A 363 12.01 -11.67 -7.30
C TYR A 363 12.08 -13.19 -7.13
N ASN A 364 12.96 -13.63 -6.25
CA ASN A 364 13.10 -15.05 -5.88
C ASN A 364 13.36 -15.17 -4.38
N PHE A 365 12.51 -14.52 -3.59
CA PHE A 365 12.61 -14.59 -2.14
C PHE A 365 12.12 -15.95 -1.64
N PRO A 366 12.77 -16.51 -0.61
CA PRO A 366 12.23 -17.67 0.08
C PRO A 366 10.90 -17.30 0.76
N ASN A 367 10.04 -18.30 0.97
CA ASN A 367 8.73 -18.11 1.55
C ASN A 367 8.42 -19.25 2.53
N SER A 368 8.62 -19.02 3.82
CA SER A 368 8.48 -20.06 4.86
C SER A 368 7.05 -20.60 4.93
N ALA A 369 6.93 -21.90 5.20
CA ALA A 369 5.65 -22.60 5.26
C ALA A 369 4.75 -22.04 6.37
N TYR A 370 3.43 -22.05 6.14
CA TYR A 370 2.45 -21.67 7.16
C TYR A 370 2.53 -22.62 8.37
N PRO A 371 2.87 -22.14 9.58
CA PRO A 371 3.24 -23.01 10.70
C PRO A 371 2.06 -23.46 11.58
N TYR A 372 0.80 -23.16 11.21
CA TYR A 372 -0.39 -23.37 12.06
C TYR A 372 -1.35 -24.43 11.55
#